data_AF-A0A6M0A229-F1
#
_entry.id   AF-A0A6M0A229-F1
#
_cell.length_a   1.000
_cell.length_b   1.000
_cell.length_c   1.000
_cell.angle_alpha   90.00
_cell.angle_beta   90.00
_cell.angle_gamma   90.00
#
_symmetry.space_group_name_H-M   'P 1'
#
loop_
_entity.id
_entity.type
_entity.pdbx_description
1 polymer ?
#
loop_
_entity_poly.entity_id
_entity_poly.type
_entity_poly.pdbx_seq_one_letter_code
_entity_poly.pdbx_strand_id
1 'polypeptide(L)'
;MRISKRAGDWYISFKYDECQPKPLTKKRAIIGVDLGINALATCSDRTTYANVKAYKQAKKRLTRYQRRVQKKEPGSKNRAKAVKKLAKTHKKADATPRRRQLACGTRTKQ
;
A
#
# COMPACT_ATOMS: atom_id res chain seq x y z
N MET A 1 11.54 -20.06 -7.07
CA MET A 1 11.77 -19.34 -5.78
C MET A 1 12.78 -18.23 -6.02
N ARG A 2 12.61 -17.03 -5.43
CA ARG A 2 13.50 -15.87 -5.58
C ARG A 2 13.82 -15.27 -4.20
N ILE A 3 15.10 -15.01 -3.94
CA ILE A 3 15.57 -14.32 -2.74
C ILE A 3 16.08 -12.93 -3.15
N SER A 4 15.73 -11.89 -2.39
CA SER A 4 16.18 -10.51 -2.68
C SER A 4 16.41 -9.71 -1.40
N LYS A 5 17.35 -8.76 -1.46
CA LYS A 5 17.67 -7.85 -0.34
C LYS A 5 17.26 -6.42 -0.67
N ARG A 6 16.45 -5.78 0.16
CA ARG A 6 15.97 -4.40 -0.04
C ARG A 6 15.95 -3.63 1.27
N ALA A 7 16.47 -2.40 1.25
CA ALA A 7 16.50 -1.48 2.41
C ALA A 7 17.11 -2.03 3.73
N GLY A 8 17.83 -3.15 3.67
CA GLY A 8 18.42 -3.84 4.83
C GLY A 8 17.76 -5.17 5.18
N ASP A 9 16.60 -5.48 4.60
CA ASP A 9 15.83 -6.70 4.88
C ASP A 9 15.94 -7.71 3.73
N TRP A 10 15.75 -8.98 4.08
CA TRP A 10 15.67 -10.10 3.14
C TRP A 10 14.22 -10.46 2.85
N TYR A 11 13.94 -10.76 1.59
CA TYR A 11 12.62 -11.16 1.09
C TYR A 11 12.76 -12.46 0.30
N ILE A 12 11.87 -13.41 0.56
CA ILE A 12 11.76 -14.67 -0.17
C ILE A 12 10.39 -14.71 -0.85
N SER A 13 10.35 -14.97 -2.15
CA SER A 13 9.12 -15.24 -2.87
C SER A 13 9.17 -16.60 -3.55
N PHE A 14 8.12 -17.38 -3.36
CA PHE A 14 7.91 -18.65 -4.03
C PHE A 14 6.46 -18.69 -4.51
N LYS A 15 6.25 -19.33 -5.65
CA LYS A 15 4.91 -19.59 -6.16
C LYS A 15 4.50 -20.96 -5.64
N TYR A 16 3.23 -21.10 -5.29
CA TYR A 16 2.60 -22.40 -5.07
C TYR A 16 1.32 -22.39 -5.89
N ASP A 17 0.99 -23.52 -6.50
CA ASP A 17 -0.27 -23.68 -7.21
C ASP A 17 -1.34 -24.07 -6.20
N GLU A 18 -2.40 -23.27 -6.11
CA GLU A 18 -3.58 -23.64 -5.34
C GLU A 18 -4.35 -24.73 -6.08
N CYS A 19 -4.47 -25.91 -5.47
CA CYS A 19 -5.40 -26.92 -5.91
C CYS A 19 -6.83 -26.35 -5.85
N GLN A 20 -7.43 -26.19 -7.02
CA GLN A 20 -8.79 -25.75 -7.34
C GLN A 20 -9.61 -25.10 -6.20
N PRO A 21 -9.96 -23.80 -6.31
CA PRO A 21 -10.87 -23.19 -5.36
C PRO A 21 -12.22 -23.89 -5.42
N LYS A 22 -12.68 -24.44 -4.28
CA LYS A 22 -14.04 -24.99 -4.15
C LYS A 22 -15.05 -23.92 -4.59
N PRO A 23 -15.99 -24.24 -5.51
CA PRO A 23 -17.00 -23.29 -5.93
C PRO A 23 -17.88 -22.93 -4.74
N LEU A 24 -17.73 -21.70 -4.25
CA LEU A 24 -18.60 -21.13 -3.24
C LEU A 24 -19.88 -20.69 -3.95
N THR A 25 -21.02 -21.31 -3.63
CA THR A 25 -22.36 -20.85 -4.02
C THR A 25 -22.66 -19.51 -3.31
N LYS A 26 -22.11 -18.43 -3.85
CA LYS A 26 -22.28 -17.08 -3.32
C LYS A 26 -23.63 -16.52 -3.77
N LYS A 27 -24.69 -16.79 -3.01
CA LYS A 27 -25.89 -15.94 -3.03
C LYS A 27 -25.50 -14.60 -2.39
N ARG A 28 -25.00 -13.65 -3.19
CA ARG A 28 -24.63 -12.31 -2.73
C ARG A 28 -25.58 -11.30 -3.36
N ALA A 29 -26.19 -10.46 -2.54
CA ALA A 29 -26.88 -9.27 -3.02
C ALA A 29 -25.89 -8.36 -3.77
N ILE A 30 -26.33 -7.80 -4.89
CA ILE A 30 -25.53 -6.87 -5.70
C ILE A 30 -25.51 -5.52 -4.95
N ILE A 31 -24.32 -5.07 -4.54
CA ILE A 31 -24.11 -3.77 -3.89
C ILE A 31 -23.24 -2.92 -4.82
N GLY A 32 -23.70 -1.72 -5.13
CA GLY A 32 -22.87 -0.71 -5.80
C GLY A 32 -21.82 -0.16 -4.84
N VAL A 33 -20.55 -0.19 -5.25
CA VAL A 33 -19.41 0.38 -4.52
C VAL A 33 -18.74 1.41 -5.41
N ASP A 34 -18.73 2.67 -4.96
CA ASP A 34 -17.99 3.76 -5.59
C ASP A 34 -16.65 3.97 -4.86
N LEU A 35 -15.53 4.01 -5.58
CA LEU A 35 -14.18 4.15 -5.02
C LEU A 35 -13.62 5.53 -5.39
N GLY A 36 -13.38 6.38 -4.39
CA GLY A 36 -12.98 7.77 -4.60
C GLY A 36 -11.62 8.17 -4.03
N ILE A 37 -11.16 9.37 -4.42
CA ILE A 37 -9.95 10.00 -3.85
C ILE A 37 -10.26 10.63 -2.48
N ASN A 38 -11.47 11.20 -2.32
CA ASN A 38 -11.90 11.85 -1.09
C ASN A 38 -12.39 10.83 -0.05
N ALA A 39 -13.26 9.90 -0.47
CA ALA A 39 -13.71 8.75 0.31
C ALA A 39 -13.15 7.47 -0.33
N LEU A 40 -12.59 6.58 0.48
CA LEU A 40 -11.99 5.33 0.01
C LEU A 40 -13.02 4.45 -0.69
N ALA A 41 -14.22 4.36 -0.12
CA ALA A 41 -15.36 3.68 -0.71
C ALA A 41 -16.67 4.29 -0.19
N THR A 42 -17.65 4.44 -1.06
CA THR A 42 -19.04 4.76 -0.74
C THR A 42 -19.89 3.61 -1.24
N CYS A 43 -20.65 3.00 -0.35
CA CYS A 43 -21.55 1.93 -0.71
C CYS A 43 -22.99 2.42 -0.83
N SER A 44 -23.78 1.72 -1.65
CA SER A 44 -25.23 1.95 -1.80
C SER A 44 -26.04 1.79 -0.50
N ASP A 45 -25.47 1.15 0.52
CA ASP A 45 -26.02 1.06 1.88
C ASP A 45 -25.78 2.32 2.75
N ARG A 46 -25.26 3.40 2.14
CA ARG A 46 -24.85 4.66 2.76
C ARG A 46 -23.64 4.55 3.70
N THR A 47 -22.94 3.42 3.73
CA THR A 47 -21.66 3.33 4.44
C THR A 47 -20.58 4.04 3.64
N THR A 48 -19.81 4.89 4.33
CA THR A 48 -18.69 5.62 3.75
C THR A 48 -17.41 5.30 4.50
N TYR A 49 -16.38 4.95 3.76
CA TYR A 49 -15.06 4.66 4.29
C TYR A 49 -14.15 5.85 4.03
N ALA A 50 -13.63 6.46 5.09
CA ALA A 50 -12.71 7.58 4.97
C ALA A 50 -11.38 7.16 4.32
N ASN A 51 -10.86 7.98 3.41
CA ASN A 51 -9.54 7.76 2.83
C ASN A 51 -8.44 8.24 3.78
N VAL A 52 -7.55 7.33 4.18
CA VAL A 52 -6.35 7.68 4.94
C VAL A 52 -5.38 8.43 4.03
N LYS A 53 -5.35 9.76 4.14
CA LYS A 53 -4.48 10.67 3.34
C LYS A 53 -2.98 10.55 3.66
N ALA A 54 -2.49 9.37 4.05
CA ALA A 54 -1.09 9.11 4.41
C ALA A 54 -0.12 9.32 3.24
N TYR A 55 -0.59 9.17 2.00
CA TYR A 55 0.22 9.36 0.79
C TYR A 55 0.82 10.78 0.69
N LYS A 56 0.08 11.83 1.04
CA LYS A 56 0.57 13.21 0.96
C LYS A 56 1.79 13.44 1.84
N GLN A 57 1.77 12.93 3.07
CA GLN A 57 2.88 13.06 4.02
C GLN A 57 4.09 12.23 3.59
N ALA A 58 3.85 11.00 3.13
CA ALA A 58 4.90 10.13 2.59
C ALA A 58 5.60 10.77 1.38
N LYS A 59 4.83 11.31 0.42
CA LYS A 59 5.35 12.02 -0.76
C LYS A 59 6.22 13.22 -0.37
N LYS A 60 5.75 14.07 0.55
CA LYS A 60 6.54 15.21 1.06
C LYS A 60 7.88 14.76 1.65
N ARG A 61 7.89 13.70 2.47
CA ARG A 61 9.12 13.14 3.06
C ARG A 61 10.05 12.60 1.97
N LEU A 62 9.50 11.86 1.00
CA LEU A 62 10.26 11.28 -0.10
C LEU A 62 10.98 12.35 -0.92
N THR A 63 10.26 13.38 -1.37
CA THR A 63 10.82 14.48 -2.15
C THR A 63 11.95 15.20 -1.41
N ARG A 64 11.82 15.40 -0.08
CA ARG A 64 12.88 16.00 0.73
C ARG A 64 14.16 15.15 0.73
N TYR A 65 14.05 13.83 0.88
CA TYR A 65 15.21 12.95 0.87
C TYR A 65 15.81 12.77 -0.53
N GLN A 66 15.00 12.75 -1.57
CA GLN A 66 15.47 12.75 -2.96
C GLN A 66 16.30 14.01 -3.27
N ARG A 67 15.80 15.19 -2.91
CA ARG A 67 16.55 16.45 -3.04
C ARG A 67 17.87 16.43 -2.26
N ARG A 68 17.87 15.85 -1.05
CA ARG A 68 19.09 15.69 -0.25
C ARG A 68 20.12 14.78 -0.94
N VAL A 69 19.70 13.74 -1.64
CA VAL A 69 20.62 12.87 -2.40
C VAL A 69 21.17 13.60 -3.62
N GLN A 70 20.33 14.34 -4.34
CA GLN A 70 20.72 15.11 -5.53
C GLN A 70 21.75 16.19 -5.21
N LYS A 71 21.61 16.87 -4.06
CA LYS A 71 22.57 17.89 -3.60
C LYS A 71 23.91 17.33 -3.12
N LYS A 72 24.11 16.01 -3.10
CA LYS A 72 25.35 15.38 -2.64
C LYS A 72 26.17 14.93 -3.82
N GLU A 73 27.46 15.15 -3.72
CA GLU A 73 28.42 14.76 -4.72
C GLU A 73 28.34 13.25 -5.03
N PRO A 74 28.28 12.87 -6.32
CA PRO A 74 28.37 11.48 -6.75
C PRO A 74 29.60 10.77 -6.15
N GLY A 75 29.49 9.48 -5.82
CA GLY A 75 30.58 8.71 -5.20
C GLY A 75 30.90 9.03 -3.73
N SER A 76 30.49 10.19 -3.19
CA SER A 76 30.83 10.56 -1.82
C SER A 76 30.22 9.63 -0.75
N LYS A 77 30.95 9.42 0.35
CA LYS A 77 30.45 8.69 1.54
C LYS A 77 29.15 9.31 2.08
N ASN A 78 28.99 10.63 1.94
CA ASN A 78 27.80 11.36 2.37
C ASN A 78 26.59 11.07 1.48
N ARG A 79 26.77 10.93 0.16
CA ARG A 79 25.71 10.49 -0.75
C ARG A 79 25.26 9.08 -0.42
N ALA A 80 26.18 8.15 -0.15
CA ALA A 80 25.83 6.78 0.26
C ALA A 80 24.97 6.75 1.53
N LYS A 81 25.32 7.54 2.55
CA LYS A 81 24.50 7.71 3.77
C LYS A 81 23.10 8.27 3.46
N ALA A 82 23.00 9.24 2.55
CA ALA A 82 21.73 9.83 2.15
C ALA A 82 20.84 8.84 1.37
N VAL A 83 21.41 8.06 0.45
CA VAL A 83 20.71 7.00 -0.31
C VAL A 83 20.16 5.93 0.64
N LYS A 84 20.93 5.51 1.65
CA LYS A 84 20.45 4.56 2.67
C LYS A 84 19.23 5.09 3.43
N LYS A 85 19.20 6.39 3.77
CA LYS A 85 18.03 7.04 4.39
C LYS A 85 16.84 7.12 3.44
N LEU A 86 17.08 7.40 2.16
CA LEU A 86 16.05 7.41 1.12
C LEU A 86 15.41 6.01 0.98
N ALA A 87 16.20 4.95 0.89
CA ALA A 87 15.72 3.56 0.81
C ALA A 87 14.83 3.17 2.01
N LYS A 88 15.23 3.55 3.23
CA LYS A 88 14.40 3.36 4.43
C LYS A 88 13.08 4.13 4.36
N THR A 89 13.08 5.32 3.75
CA THR A 89 11.87 6.14 3.59
C THR A 89 10.91 5.50 2.58
N HIS A 90 11.42 4.95 1.48
CA HIS A 90 10.62 4.15 0.53
C HIS A 90 9.95 2.96 1.23
N LYS A 91 10.71 2.17 2.00
CA LYS A 91 10.15 1.05 2.79
C LYS A 91 8.97 1.47 3.66
N LYS A 92 9.09 2.61 4.37
CA LYS A 92 8.01 3.13 5.23
C LYS A 92 6.78 3.58 4.42
N ALA A 93 6.98 4.17 3.24
CA ALA A 93 5.89 4.59 2.37
C ALA A 93 5.14 3.40 1.75
N ASP A 94 5.84 2.30 1.50
CA ASP A 94 5.24 1.06 0.99
C ASP A 94 4.53 0.27 2.09
N ALA A 95 5.07 0.27 3.31
CA ALA A 95 4.45 -0.36 4.47
C ALA A 95 3.22 0.39 5.01
N THR A 96 2.92 1.59 4.49
CA THR A 96 1.73 2.34 4.89
C THR A 96 0.49 1.59 4.36
N PRO A 97 -0.47 1.19 5.22
CA PRO A 97 -1.62 0.43 4.80
C PRO A 97 -2.45 1.25 3.79
N ARG A 98 -2.46 0.81 2.53
CA ARG A 98 -3.24 1.43 1.45
C ARG A 98 -4.64 0.81 1.29
N ARG A 99 -4.88 -0.33 1.94
CA ARG A 99 -6.12 -1.10 1.81
C ARG A 99 -6.38 -1.84 3.12
N ARG A 100 -7.25 -1.30 3.97
CA ARG A 100 -8.00 -2.18 4.89
C ARG A 100 -9.05 -2.88 4.03
N GLN A 101 -9.36 -4.14 4.33
CA GLN A 101 -10.44 -4.85 3.66
C GLN A 101 -11.72 -4.01 3.80
N LEU A 102 -12.28 -3.61 2.66
CA LEU A 102 -13.56 -2.96 2.57
C LEU A 102 -14.61 -4.08 2.67
N ALA A 103 -15.14 -4.29 3.87
CA ALA A 103 -16.25 -5.21 4.09
C ALA A 103 -17.54 -4.39 4.12
N CYS A 104 -18.09 -4.12 2.94
CA CYS A 104 -19.42 -3.55 2.80
C CYS A 104 -20.45 -4.64 3.10
N GLY A 105 -21.15 -4.51 4.22
CA GLY A 105 -22.07 -5.52 4.75
C GLY A 105 -23.53 -5.17 4.49
N THR A 106 -24.36 -6.18 4.19
CA THR A 106 -25.80 -6.02 4.06
C THR A 106 -26.44 -5.75 5.43
N ARG A 107 -27.20 -4.66 5.58
CA ARG A 107 -28.14 -4.50 6.69
C ARG A 107 -29.43 -5.24 6.33
N THR A 108 -29.59 -6.46 6.81
CA THR A 108 -30.90 -7.14 6.84
C THR A 108 -31.79 -6.34 7.81
N LYS A 109 -32.71 -5.53 7.28
CA LYS A 109 -33.82 -5.01 8.09
C LYS A 109 -34.85 -6.12 8.22
N GLN A 110 -35.25 -6.37 9.47
CA GLN A 110 -36.44 -7.13 9.84
C GLN A 110 -37.69 -6.44 9.27
#